data_AF-A0A7V3J2S4-F1
#
_entry.id   AF-A0A7V3J2S4-F1
#
_cell.length_a   1.000
_cell.length_b   1.000
_cell.length_c   1.000
_cell.angle_alpha   90.00
_cell.angle_beta   90.00
_cell.angle_gamma   90.00
#
_symmetry.space_group_name_H-M   'P 1'
#
loop_
_entity.id
_entity.type
_entity.pdbx_description
1 polymer ?
#
loop_
_entity_poly.entity_id
_entity_poly.type
_entity_poly.pdbx_seq_one_letter_code
_entity_poly.pdbx_strand_id
1 'polypeptide(L)'
;MTQNGFVRIICQPRYPSPVSPSHAIDLLARATQTQYHEFWDCDVSILDPKAVDRSRVHTSKQVTDAYLLALAVGQRGRFVTFDQSIALAAVPGAAEQQLVVL
;
A
#
# COMPACT_ATOMS: atom_id res chain seq x y z
N MET A 1 -5.79 4.03 -0.62
CA MET A 1 -4.97 4.17 -1.85
C MET A 1 -4.84 2.90 -2.69
N THR A 2 -4.81 1.71 -2.08
CA THR A 2 -4.54 0.42 -2.74
C THR A 2 -5.58 0.01 -3.78
N GLN A 3 -6.87 0.17 -3.48
CA GLN A 3 -7.98 -0.09 -4.41
C GLN A 3 -7.85 0.70 -5.72
N ASN A 4 -7.54 2.00 -5.63
CA ASN A 4 -7.29 2.83 -6.81
C ASN A 4 -6.03 2.38 -7.56
N GLY A 5 -4.99 1.96 -6.84
CA GLY A 5 -3.77 1.37 -7.40
C GLY A 5 -4.06 0.10 -8.21
N PHE A 6 -4.87 -0.80 -7.67
CA PHE A 6 -5.32 -2.02 -8.36
C PHE A 6 -5.97 -1.68 -9.70
N VAL A 7 -7.00 -0.84 -9.70
CA VAL A 7 -7.71 -0.42 -10.92
C VAL A 7 -6.73 0.20 -11.93
N ARG A 8 -5.85 1.10 -11.47
CA ARG A 8 -4.85 1.74 -12.33
C ARG A 8 -3.81 0.78 -12.90
N ILE A 9 -3.48 -0.32 -12.22
CA ILE A 9 -2.45 -1.26 -12.69
C ILE A 9 -3.03 -2.21 -13.73
N ILE A 10 -4.16 -2.86 -13.44
CA ILE A 10 -4.71 -3.89 -14.33
C ILE A 10 -5.34 -3.33 -15.63
N CYS A 11 -5.64 -2.02 -15.64
CA CYS A 11 -6.09 -1.33 -16.84
C CYS A 11 -4.94 -0.84 -17.75
N GLN A 12 -3.68 -0.97 -17.35
CA GLN A 12 -2.56 -0.47 -18.16
C GLN A 12 -2.40 -1.31 -19.43
N PRO A 13 -2.18 -0.71 -20.61
CA PRO A 13 -2.02 -1.46 -21.86
C PRO A 13 -0.89 -2.50 -21.84
N ARG A 14 0.14 -2.28 -21.02
CA ARG A 14 1.28 -3.19 -20.83
C ARG A 14 1.02 -4.33 -19.84
N TYR A 15 -0.11 -4.31 -19.13
CA TYR A 15 -0.47 -5.37 -18.19
C TYR A 15 -0.93 -6.60 -18.99
N PRO A 16 -0.58 -7.84 -18.58
CA PRO A 16 -1.09 -9.03 -19.25
C PRO A 16 -2.62 -9.05 -19.25
N SER A 17 -3.23 -9.12 -20.44
CA SER A 17 -4.70 -9.11 -20.63
C SER A 17 -5.40 -7.93 -19.94
N PRO A 18 -5.16 -6.69 -20.39
CA PRO A 18 -5.71 -5.51 -19.74
C PRO A 18 -7.24 -5.47 -19.86
N VAL A 19 -7.90 -4.90 -18.85
CA VAL A 19 -9.36 -4.75 -18.81
C VAL A 19 -9.78 -3.28 -18.76
N SER A 20 -11.06 -3.01 -19.03
CA SER A 20 -11.60 -1.66 -18.85
C SER A 20 -11.66 -1.28 -17.35
N PRO A 21 -11.61 0.04 -17.02
CA PRO A 21 -11.78 0.49 -15.63
C PRO A 21 -13.07 0.01 -14.97
N SER A 22 -14.18 -0.04 -15.72
CA SER A 22 -15.44 -0.58 -15.21
C SER A 22 -15.32 -2.04 -14.80
N HIS A 23 -14.74 -2.88 -15.66
CA HIS A 23 -14.53 -4.30 -15.35
C HIS A 23 -13.53 -4.48 -14.21
N ALA A 24 -12.47 -3.67 -14.13
CA ALA A 24 -11.54 -3.67 -13.01
C ALA A 24 -12.23 -3.37 -11.66
N ILE A 25 -13.15 -2.41 -11.63
CA ILE A 25 -13.93 -2.07 -10.44
C ILE A 25 -14.84 -3.25 -10.04
N ASP A 26 -15.51 -3.90 -10.99
CA ASP A 26 -16.35 -5.07 -10.71
C ASP A 26 -15.54 -6.25 -10.17
N LEU A 27 -14.34 -6.48 -10.72
CA LEU A 27 -13.40 -7.49 -10.23
C LEU A 27 -12.97 -7.20 -8.79
N LEU A 28 -12.60 -5.95 -8.52
CA LEU A 28 -12.21 -5.52 -7.17
C LEU A 28 -13.37 -5.70 -6.19
N ALA A 29 -14.58 -5.25 -6.54
CA ALA A 29 -15.76 -5.38 -5.69
C ALA A 29 -16.04 -6.84 -5.30
N ARG A 30 -15.88 -7.79 -6.23
CA ARG A 30 -15.98 -9.23 -5.93
C ARG A 30 -14.86 -9.71 -5.01
N ALA A 31 -13.61 -9.31 -5.28
CA ALA A 31 -12.46 -9.73 -4.49
C ALA A 31 -12.54 -9.27 -3.02
N THR A 32 -13.15 -8.10 -2.76
CA THR A 32 -13.29 -7.54 -1.42
C THR A 32 -14.49 -8.06 -0.63
N GLN A 33 -15.34 -8.93 -1.21
CA GLN A 33 -16.54 -9.48 -0.54
C GLN A 33 -16.24 -10.66 0.40
N THR A 34 -14.98 -11.07 0.52
CA THR A 34 -14.61 -12.16 1.43
C THR A 34 -14.52 -11.69 2.88
N GLN A 35 -14.74 -12.59 3.84
CA GLN A 35 -14.51 -12.32 5.26
C GLN A 35 -13.05 -12.00 5.62
N TYR A 36 -12.11 -12.30 4.71
CA TYR A 36 -10.68 -12.08 4.90
C TYR A 36 -10.23 -10.70 4.42
N HIS A 37 -11.15 -9.87 3.94
CA HIS A 37 -10.86 -8.53 3.47
C HIS A 37 -11.50 -7.48 4.39
N GLU A 38 -10.67 -6.55 4.86
CA GLU A 38 -11.08 -5.34 5.54
C GLU A 38 -10.46 -4.14 4.83
N PHE A 39 -11.23 -3.06 4.65
CA PHE A 39 -10.71 -1.82 4.13
C PHE A 39 -10.29 -0.91 5.28
N TRP A 40 -9.05 -0.43 5.26
CA TRP A 40 -8.58 0.60 6.19
C TRP A 40 -8.60 1.97 5.52
N ASP A 41 -9.19 2.93 6.23
CA ASP A 41 -9.22 4.32 5.81
C ASP A 41 -7.81 4.93 5.77
N CYS A 42 -7.68 5.97 4.97
CA CYS A 42 -6.43 6.70 4.83
C CYS A 42 -6.26 7.70 6.00
N ASP A 43 -6.03 7.18 7.20
CA ASP A 43 -5.99 7.95 8.46
C ASP A 43 -4.58 8.46 8.84
N VAL A 44 -3.54 7.95 8.19
CA VAL A 44 -2.16 8.42 8.35
C VAL A 44 -1.90 9.64 7.46
N SER A 45 -1.04 10.55 7.92
CA SER A 45 -0.52 11.67 7.13
C SER A 45 0.99 11.57 6.96
N ILE A 46 1.48 11.70 5.72
CA ILE A 46 2.93 11.83 5.44
C ILE A 46 3.52 13.09 6.08
N LEU A 47 2.66 14.04 6.47
CA LEU A 47 3.07 15.26 7.12
C LEU A 47 3.33 15.08 8.62
N ASP A 48 2.88 13.98 9.21
CA ASP A 48 3.12 13.69 10.62
C ASP A 48 4.52 13.07 10.79
N PRO A 49 5.46 13.77 11.45
CA PRO A 49 6.81 13.22 11.69
C PRO A 49 6.80 12.00 12.62
N LYS A 50 5.70 11.72 13.33
CA LYS A 50 5.55 10.49 14.11
C LYS A 50 5.17 9.28 13.26
N ALA A 51 4.57 9.52 12.10
CA ALA A 51 4.17 8.47 11.18
C ALA A 51 5.25 8.20 10.12
N VAL A 52 5.92 9.23 9.62
CA VAL A 52 6.96 9.11 8.59
C VAL A 52 8.14 10.03 8.86
N ASP A 53 9.34 9.44 8.88
CA ASP A 53 10.61 10.18 8.85
C ASP A 53 10.90 10.61 7.40
N ARG A 54 10.54 11.86 7.10
CA ARG A 54 10.74 12.48 5.79
C ARG A 54 12.18 12.46 5.32
N SER A 55 13.16 12.46 6.23
CA SER A 55 14.58 12.44 5.86
C SER A 55 15.02 11.13 5.22
N ARG A 56 14.20 10.08 5.31
CA ARG A 56 14.42 8.74 4.77
C ARG A 56 13.62 8.46 3.49
N VAL A 57 12.84 9.42 3.02
CA VAL A 57 12.04 9.31 1.78
C VAL A 57 12.71 10.15 0.70
N HIS A 58 13.34 9.50 -0.28
CA HIS A 58 14.18 10.14 -1.29
C HIS A 58 13.58 10.12 -2.70
N THR A 59 12.64 9.22 -2.97
CA THR A 59 12.02 9.04 -4.28
C THR A 59 10.51 9.08 -4.19
N SER A 60 9.84 9.44 -5.28
CA SER A 60 8.37 9.45 -5.37
C SER A 60 7.77 8.06 -5.12
N LYS A 61 8.46 6.98 -5.51
CA LYS A 61 8.06 5.60 -5.24
C LYS A 61 7.98 5.33 -3.72
N GLN A 62 9.01 5.74 -2.98
CA GLN A 62 9.08 5.56 -1.53
C GLN A 62 7.98 6.29 -0.76
N VAL A 63 7.35 7.34 -1.33
CA VAL A 63 6.25 8.05 -0.67
C VAL A 63 5.06 7.12 -0.42
N THR A 64 4.68 6.32 -1.43
CA THR A 64 3.54 5.40 -1.29
C THR A 64 3.89 4.23 -0.37
N ASP A 65 5.11 3.73 -0.49
CA ASP A 65 5.62 2.63 0.33
C ASP A 65 5.70 3.01 1.82
N ALA A 66 6.27 4.17 2.14
CA ALA A 66 6.32 4.71 3.49
C ALA A 66 4.91 4.93 4.06
N TYR A 67 3.98 5.42 3.24
CA TYR A 67 2.59 5.58 3.64
C TYR A 67 1.93 4.25 4.00
N LEU A 68 2.05 3.23 3.14
CA LEU A 68 1.42 1.92 3.37
C LEU A 68 2.02 1.21 4.58
N LEU A 69 3.33 1.33 4.78
CA LEU A 69 3.99 0.82 5.98
C LEU A 69 3.53 1.56 7.24
N ALA A 70 3.43 2.90 7.20
CA ALA A 70 2.95 3.70 8.33
C ALA A 70 1.49 3.37 8.70
N LEU A 71 0.64 3.17 7.69
CA LEU A 71 -0.74 2.71 7.89
C LEU A 71 -0.79 1.34 8.58
N ALA A 72 0.03 0.38 8.12
CA ALA A 72 0.11 -0.93 8.75
C ALA A 72 0.58 -0.84 10.22
N VAL A 73 1.58 0.01 10.52
CA VAL A 73 2.04 0.25 11.90
C VAL A 73 0.92 0.85 12.76
N GLY A 74 0.21 1.86 12.26
CA GLY A 74 -0.90 2.50 12.97
C GLY A 74 -2.06 1.55 13.28
N GLN A 75 -2.38 0.66 12.33
CA GLN A 75 -3.43 -0.36 12.47
C GLN A 75 -2.95 -1.64 13.18
N ARG A 76 -1.69 -1.68 13.67
CA ARG A 76 -1.06 -2.87 14.28
C ARG A 76 -1.08 -4.10 13.36
N GLY A 77 -1.07 -3.87 12.07
CA GLY A 77 -1.04 -4.87 11.02
C GLY A 77 0.37 -5.12 10.46
N ARG A 78 0.41 -5.77 9.30
CA ARG A 78 1.65 -6.07 8.57
C ARG A 78 1.48 -5.63 7.12
N PHE A 79 2.45 -4.90 6.60
CA PHE A 79 2.52 -4.57 5.20
C PHE A 79 3.21 -5.70 4.43
N VAL A 80 2.48 -6.37 3.54
CA VAL A 80 2.98 -7.47 2.72
C VAL A 80 3.24 -6.96 1.30
N THR A 81 4.42 -7.22 0.76
CA THR A 81 4.85 -6.71 -0.55
C THR A 81 5.78 -7.70 -1.26
N PHE A 82 5.95 -7.53 -2.57
CA PHE A 82 7.01 -8.18 -3.35
C PHE A 82 8.23 -7.25 -3.56
N ASP A 83 8.16 -6.03 -3.04
CA ASP A 83 9.19 -5.03 -3.21
C ASP A 83 10.26 -5.14 -2.11
N GLN A 84 11.48 -5.48 -2.50
CA GLN A 84 12.61 -5.56 -1.58
C GLN A 84 13.19 -4.19 -1.20
N SER A 85 12.74 -3.11 -1.85
CA SER A 85 13.27 -1.76 -1.64
C SER A 85 12.56 -0.95 -0.55
N ILE A 86 11.60 -1.54 0.17
CA ILE A 86 10.87 -0.85 1.25
C ILE A 86 11.82 -0.53 2.40
N ALA A 87 11.98 0.77 2.68
CA ALA A 87 12.81 1.25 3.76
C ALA A 87 12.03 1.25 5.09
N LEU A 88 12.21 0.20 5.90
CA LEU A 88 11.59 0.09 7.24
C LEU A 88 11.89 1.34 8.11
N ALA A 89 13.11 1.86 8.00
CA ALA A 89 13.57 3.03 8.73
C ALA A 89 12.83 4.34 8.41
N ALA A 90 12.02 4.39 7.33
CA ALA A 90 11.23 5.57 6.99
C ALA A 90 9.99 5.75 7.89
N VAL A 91 9.63 4.76 8.70
CA VAL A 91 8.44 4.78 9.56
C VAL A 91 8.85 4.59 11.02
N PRO A 92 8.72 5.61 11.88
CA PRO A 92 8.99 5.47 13.30
C PRO A 92 8.14 4.36 13.94
N GLY A 93 8.77 3.51 14.76
CA GLY A 93 8.09 2.40 15.42
C GLY A 93 7.79 1.18 14.53
N ALA A 94 8.17 1.22 13.25
CA ALA A 94 8.15 0.02 12.42
C ALA A 94 9.22 -0.98 12.88
N ALA A 95 8.81 -2.24 13.02
CA ALA A 95 9.70 -3.37 13.29
C ALA A 95 9.55 -4.41 12.18
N GLU A 96 10.48 -5.37 12.12
CA GLU A 96 10.51 -6.39 11.07
C GLU A 96 9.20 -7.18 10.97
N GLN A 97 8.46 -7.34 12.07
CA GLN A 97 7.19 -8.05 12.07
C GLN A 97 6.12 -7.32 11.24
N GLN A 98 6.22 -6.00 11.07
CA GLN A 98 5.27 -5.17 10.34
C GLN A 98 5.56 -5.08 8.84
N LEU A 99 6.67 -5.67 8.36
CA LEU A 99 6.99 -5.74 6.93
C LEU A 99 7.25 -7.20 6.53
N VAL A 100 6.49 -7.69 5.56
CA VAL A 100 6.70 -9.02 4.97
C VAL A 100 7.02 -8.84 3.50
N VAL A 101 8.19 -9.30 3.09
CA VAL A 101 8.56 -9.38 1.69
C VAL A 101 8.41 -10.83 1.23
N LEU A 102 7.62 -11.05 0.19
CA LEU A 102 7.36 -12.35 -0.43
C LEU A 102 8.24 -12.59 -1.65
#